data_AF-A0A8D8CK20-F1
#
_entry.id   AF-A0A8D8CK20-F1
#
_cell.length_a   1.000
_cell.length_b   1.000
_cell.length_c   1.000
_cell.angle_alpha   90.00
_cell.angle_beta   90.00
_cell.angle_gamma   90.00
#
_symmetry.space_group_name_H-M   'P 1'
#
loop_
_entity.id
_entity.type
_entity.pdbx_description
1 polymer ?
#
loop_
_entity_poly.entity_id
_entity_poly.type
_entity_poly.pdbx_seq_one_letter_code
_entity_poly.pdbx_strand_id
1 'polypeptide(L)'
;HSLTCQQVSPQMWQLLPLIYDVFQQDGFDYFTDMMPLLHNYITVDTDTLLSDTKYLEIIYNMCKKILTGDPGEDPECHAAKLLEVIILQCKGRGIDQVVPLFVTTALERL
;
A
#
# COMPACT_ATOMS: atom_id res chain seq x y z
N HIS A 1 -7.00 21.05 -0.29
CA HIS A 1 -6.17 21.05 -1.51
C HIS A 1 -5.66 19.64 -1.74
N SER A 2 -6.03 18.99 -2.86
CA SER A 2 -5.46 17.69 -3.22
C SER A 2 -4.02 17.93 -3.67
N LEU A 3 -3.05 17.37 -2.96
CA LEU A 3 -1.61 17.51 -3.25
C LEU A 3 -1.11 16.45 -4.23
N THR A 4 -2.02 15.71 -4.86
CA THR A 4 -1.72 14.52 -5.64
C THR A 4 -2.08 14.71 -7.11
N CYS A 5 -1.14 14.34 -7.98
CA CYS A 5 -1.29 14.43 -9.43
C CYS A 5 -2.56 13.71 -9.90
N GLN A 6 -3.26 14.29 -10.89
CA GLN A 6 -4.49 13.72 -11.47
C GLN A 6 -4.26 12.42 -12.24
N GLN A 7 -3.00 12.00 -12.44
CA GLN A 7 -2.61 10.83 -13.19
C GLN A 7 -1.32 10.23 -12.60
N VAL A 8 -1.26 8.89 -12.55
CA VAL A 8 -0.04 8.13 -12.28
C VAL A 8 0.57 7.73 -13.61
N SER A 9 1.87 7.99 -13.82
CA SER A 9 2.51 7.64 -15.09
C SER A 9 2.94 6.15 -15.10
N PRO A 10 3.03 5.51 -16.29
CA PRO A 10 3.56 4.15 -16.40
C PRO A 10 4.96 3.99 -15.80
N GLN A 11 5.80 5.03 -15.88
CA GLN A 11 7.14 5.03 -15.31
C GLN A 11 7.10 4.98 -13.78
N MET A 12 6.12 5.61 -13.13
CA MET A 12 5.97 5.51 -11.68
C MET A 12 5.71 4.06 -11.26
N TRP A 13 4.81 3.36 -11.95
CA TRP A 13 4.57 1.93 -11.72
C TRP A 13 5.82 1.07 -11.90
N GLN A 14 6.66 1.38 -12.90
CA GLN A 14 7.94 0.69 -13.11
C GLN A 14 8.95 0.93 -11.98
N LEU A 15 8.82 2.03 -11.22
CA LEU A 15 9.66 2.33 -10.07
C LEU A 15 9.18 1.65 -8.78
N LEU A 16 7.92 1.22 -8.71
CA LEU A 16 7.35 0.61 -7.49
C LEU A 16 8.18 -0.58 -6.95
N PRO A 17 8.69 -1.52 -7.78
CA PRO A 17 9.57 -2.58 -7.31
C PRO A 17 10.90 -2.06 -6.72
N LEU A 18 11.48 -1.02 -7.32
CA LEU A 18 12.71 -0.42 -6.80
C LEU A 18 12.48 0.28 -5.45
N ILE A 19 11.34 0.95 -5.30
CA ILE A 19 10.91 1.55 -4.03
C ILE A 19 10.74 0.46 -2.98
N TYR A 20 10.16 -0.69 -3.36
CA TYR A 20 10.05 -1.84 -2.49
C TYR A 20 11.39 -2.39 -2.03
N ASP A 21 12.36 -2.55 -2.95
CA ASP A 21 13.70 -3.03 -2.60
C ASP A 21 14.40 -2.10 -1.60
N VAL A 22 14.26 -0.78 -1.78
CA VAL A 22 14.78 0.22 -0.83
C VAL A 22 14.06 0.11 0.51
N PHE A 23 12.73 0.01 0.50
CA PHE A 23 11.94 -0.18 1.71
C PHE A 23 12.33 -1.46 2.48
N GLN A 24 12.78 -2.51 1.78
CA GLN A 24 13.19 -3.73 2.45
C GLN A 24 14.46 -3.57 3.31
N GLN A 25 15.32 -2.59 3.04
CA GLN A 25 16.55 -2.36 3.78
C GLN A 25 16.31 -1.53 5.05
N ASP A 26 15.82 -0.30 4.90
CA ASP A 26 15.66 0.68 6.00
C ASP A 26 14.28 1.36 5.98
N GLY A 27 13.26 0.70 5.42
CA GLY A 27 12.00 1.35 5.02
C GLY A 27 11.05 1.78 6.14
N PHE A 28 11.29 1.41 7.40
CA PHE A 28 10.41 1.80 8.51
C PHE A 28 10.41 3.31 8.71
N ASP A 29 11.59 3.93 8.70
CA ASP A 29 11.74 5.38 8.89
C ASP A 29 11.13 6.20 7.75
N TYR A 30 11.00 5.60 6.56
CA TYR A 30 10.55 6.29 5.35
C TYR A 30 9.12 5.92 4.93
N PHE A 31 8.45 5.00 5.63
CA PHE A 31 7.15 4.51 5.21
C PHE A 31 6.10 5.62 5.13
N THR A 32 6.05 6.47 6.16
CA THR A 32 5.13 7.62 6.20
C THR A 32 5.41 8.62 5.06
N ASP A 33 6.68 8.80 4.66
CA ASP A 33 7.04 9.64 3.52
C ASP A 33 6.58 9.04 2.17
N MET A 34 6.49 7.72 2.08
CA MET A 34 6.00 7.00 0.89
C MET A 34 4.47 7.01 0.79
N MET A 35 3.74 7.29 1.87
CA MET A 35 2.27 7.20 1.92
C MET A 35 1.54 7.97 0.82
N PRO A 36 1.90 9.23 0.49
CA PRO A 36 1.23 9.97 -0.58
C PRO A 36 1.32 9.25 -1.94
N LEU A 37 2.47 8.62 -2.21
CA LEU A 37 2.69 7.86 -3.44
C LEU A 37 1.86 6.58 -3.45
N LEU A 38 1.94 5.78 -2.38
CA LEU A 38 1.21 4.52 -2.26
C LEU A 38 -0.31 4.74 -2.33
N HIS A 39 -0.81 5.75 -1.65
CA HIS A 39 -2.21 6.14 -1.72
C HIS A 39 -2.65 6.48 -3.14
N ASN A 40 -1.82 7.22 -3.91
CA ASN A 40 -2.16 7.57 -5.30
C ASN A 40 -2.25 6.37 -6.22
N TYR A 41 -1.35 5.38 -6.08
CA TYR A 41 -1.47 4.12 -6.84
C TYR A 41 -2.83 3.47 -6.64
N ILE A 42 -3.37 3.53 -5.41
CA ILE A 42 -4.63 2.89 -5.06
C ILE A 42 -5.84 3.73 -5.47
N THR A 43 -5.81 5.06 -5.25
CA THR A 43 -7.00 5.91 -5.43
C THR A 43 -7.09 6.60 -6.78
N VAL A 44 -5.98 6.77 -7.49
CA VAL A 44 -5.94 7.47 -8.79
C VAL A 44 -5.90 6.49 -9.95
N ASP A 45 -5.13 5.40 -9.82
CA ASP A 45 -4.90 4.44 -10.91
C ASP A 45 -5.14 3.00 -10.45
N THR A 46 -6.30 2.78 -9.84
CA THR A 46 -6.74 1.47 -9.34
C THR A 46 -6.81 0.42 -10.46
N ASP A 47 -7.10 0.85 -11.70
CA ASP A 47 -7.14 -0.04 -12.86
C ASP A 47 -5.76 -0.67 -13.10
N THR A 48 -4.69 0.13 -13.11
CA THR A 48 -3.33 -0.39 -13.27
C THR A 48 -2.90 -1.22 -12.07
N LEU A 49 -3.25 -0.81 -10.84
CA LEU A 49 -3.00 -1.59 -9.62
C LEU A 49 -3.52 -3.02 -9.73
N LEU A 50 -4.73 -3.18 -10.29
CA LEU A 50 -5.41 -4.48 -10.40
C LEU A 50 -5.06 -5.24 -11.69
N SER A 51 -4.43 -4.58 -12.66
CA SER A 51 -4.00 -5.20 -13.92
C SER A 51 -2.82 -6.16 -13.75
N ASP A 52 -1.97 -5.94 -12.73
CA ASP A 52 -0.87 -6.81 -12.35
C ASP A 52 -0.90 -7.05 -10.84
N THR A 53 -1.14 -8.31 -10.45
CA THR A 53 -1.23 -8.71 -9.03
C THR A 53 0.03 -8.39 -8.24
N LYS A 54 1.20 -8.27 -8.90
CA LYS A 54 2.46 -7.91 -8.24
C LYS A 54 2.41 -6.52 -7.61
N TYR A 55 1.69 -5.57 -8.20
CA TYR A 55 1.60 -4.23 -7.64
C TYR A 55 0.84 -4.22 -6.31
N LEU A 56 -0.31 -4.89 -6.28
CA LEU A 56 -1.07 -5.07 -5.05
C LEU A 56 -0.27 -5.84 -3.99
N GLU A 57 0.44 -6.88 -4.41
CA GLU A 57 1.29 -7.68 -3.53
C GLU A 57 2.43 -6.85 -2.91
N ILE A 58 3.11 -6.01 -3.69
CA ILE A 58 4.17 -5.11 -3.19
C ILE A 58 3.61 -4.19 -2.10
N ILE A 59 2.49 -3.51 -2.36
CA ILE A 59 1.90 -2.56 -1.41
C ILE A 59 1.44 -3.31 -0.14
N TYR A 60 0.79 -4.47 -0.30
CA TYR A 60 0.40 -5.31 0.84
C TYR A 60 1.62 -5.74 1.67
N ASN A 61 2.70 -6.17 1.04
CA ASN A 61 3.90 -6.61 1.74
C ASN A 61 4.60 -5.46 2.49
N MET A 62 4.56 -4.23 1.96
CA MET A 62 5.00 -3.06 2.71
C MET A 62 4.17 -2.85 3.97
N CYS A 63 2.83 -2.82 3.85
CA CYS A 63 1.93 -2.70 5.00
C CYS A 63 2.13 -3.82 6.01
N LYS A 64 2.24 -5.06 5.54
CA LYS A 64 2.47 -6.23 6.39
C LYS A 64 3.79 -6.09 7.15
N LYS A 65 4.88 -5.65 6.51
CA LYS A 65 6.17 -5.49 7.19
C LYS A 65 6.09 -4.43 8.29
N ILE A 66 5.40 -3.32 8.04
CA ILE A 66 5.15 -2.27 9.04
C ILE A 66 4.32 -2.83 10.19
N LEU A 67 3.17 -3.43 9.88
CA LEU A 67 2.26 -3.96 10.90
C LEU A 67 2.89 -5.10 11.68
N THR A 68 3.69 -5.97 11.07
CA THR A 68 4.34 -7.10 11.80
C THR A 68 5.69 -6.74 12.40
N GLY A 69 6.16 -5.50 12.23
CA GLY A 69 7.43 -5.00 12.75
C GLY A 69 7.32 -4.42 14.15
N ASP A 70 8.09 -3.36 14.39
CA ASP A 70 7.94 -2.45 15.54
C ASP A 70 8.40 -1.02 15.13
N PRO A 71 7.73 -0.38 14.15
CA PRO A 71 8.13 0.92 13.63
C PRO A 71 7.56 2.10 14.46
N GLY A 72 6.70 1.80 15.43
CA GLY A 72 5.94 2.77 16.22
C GLY A 72 4.52 3.01 15.70
N GLU A 73 3.72 3.71 16.51
CA GLU A 73 2.27 3.85 16.32
C GLU A 73 1.88 4.57 15.01
N ASP A 74 2.64 5.60 14.61
CA ASP A 74 2.29 6.41 13.44
C ASP A 74 2.41 5.62 12.12
N PRO A 75 3.54 4.94 11.81
CA PRO A 75 3.61 4.08 10.63
C PRO A 75 2.58 2.94 10.64
N GLU A 76 2.35 2.32 11.80
CA GLU A 76 1.35 1.25 11.96
C GLU A 76 -0.07 1.73 11.61
N CYS A 77 -0.48 2.89 12.12
CA CYS A 77 -1.76 3.50 11.81
C CYS A 77 -1.89 3.79 10.31
N HIS A 78 -0.84 4.33 9.69
CA HIS A 78 -0.81 4.60 8.25
C HIS A 78 -0.90 3.31 7.41
N ALA A 79 -0.24 2.23 7.80
CA ALA A 79 -0.30 0.95 7.10
C ALA A 79 -1.69 0.31 7.20
N ALA A 80 -2.29 0.29 8.40
CA ALA A 80 -3.66 -0.16 8.58
C ALA A 80 -4.65 0.65 7.75
N LYS A 81 -4.48 1.98 7.73
CA LYS A 81 -5.31 2.87 6.91
C LYS A 81 -5.14 2.60 5.42
N LEU A 82 -3.94 2.32 4.95
CA LEU A 82 -3.69 2.00 3.55
C LEU A 82 -4.37 0.69 3.14
N LEU A 83 -4.33 -0.35 3.99
CA LEU A 83 -5.07 -1.60 3.76
C LEU A 83 -6.60 -1.36 3.70
N GLU A 84 -7.14 -0.52 4.57
CA GLU A 84 -8.55 -0.10 4.52
C GLU A 84 -8.89 0.57 3.18
N VAL A 85 -8.04 1.50 2.71
CA VAL A 85 -8.22 2.18 1.42
C VAL A 85 -8.22 1.19 0.27
N ILE A 86 -7.33 0.19 0.27
CA ILE A 86 -7.33 -0.87 -0.75
C ILE A 86 -8.66 -1.62 -0.77
N ILE A 87 -9.15 -2.06 0.41
CA ILE A 87 -10.41 -2.79 0.53
C ILE A 87 -11.58 -1.96 -0.02
N LEU A 88 -11.62 -0.66 0.33
CA LEU A 88 -12.69 0.24 -0.11
C LEU A 88 -12.64 0.53 -1.62
N GLN A 89 -11.46 0.85 -2.15
CA GLN A 89 -11.30 1.22 -3.57
C GLN A 89 -11.45 0.02 -4.52
N CYS A 90 -11.06 -1.18 -4.07
CA CYS A 90 -11.06 -2.38 -4.90
C CYS A 90 -12.27 -3.29 -4.63
N LYS A 91 -13.24 -2.86 -3.81
CA LYS A 91 -14.42 -3.65 -3.47
C LYS A 91 -15.18 -4.10 -4.71
N GLY A 92 -15.43 -5.41 -4.84
CA GLY A 92 -16.13 -5.98 -6.00
C GLY A 92 -15.32 -5.97 -7.29
N ARG A 93 -14.00 -5.71 -7.22
CA ARG A 93 -13.09 -5.67 -8.37
C ARG A 93 -12.11 -6.85 -8.42
N GLY A 94 -12.45 -7.96 -7.75
CA GLY A 94 -11.67 -9.21 -7.83
C GLY A 94 -10.60 -9.39 -6.74
N ILE A 95 -10.59 -8.57 -5.69
CA ILE A 95 -9.69 -8.76 -4.54
C ILE A 95 -10.34 -9.46 -3.34
N ASP A 96 -11.61 -9.84 -3.41
CA ASP A 96 -12.40 -10.29 -2.26
C ASP A 96 -11.77 -11.49 -1.52
N GLN A 97 -11.04 -12.34 -2.26
CA GLN A 97 -10.31 -13.49 -1.71
C GLN A 97 -9.11 -13.12 -0.83
N VAL A 98 -8.50 -11.93 -1.01
CA VAL A 98 -7.36 -11.46 -0.21
C VAL A 98 -7.78 -10.50 0.90
N VAL A 99 -9.02 -10.03 0.92
CA VAL A 99 -9.55 -9.15 1.99
C VAL A 99 -9.40 -9.77 3.38
N PRO A 100 -9.71 -11.06 3.62
CA PRO A 100 -9.51 -11.67 4.93
C PRO A 100 -8.06 -11.61 5.42
N LEU A 101 -7.10 -11.73 4.50
CA LEU A 101 -5.67 -11.63 4.81
C LEU A 101 -5.32 -10.21 5.28
N PHE A 102 -5.85 -9.17 4.63
CA PHE A 102 -5.60 -7.78 5.00
C PHE A 102 -6.18 -7.47 6.37
N VAL A 103 -7.43 -7.90 6.62
CA VAL A 103 -8.11 -7.70 7.90
C VAL A 103 -7.35 -8.42 9.02
N THR A 104 -6.95 -9.68 8.81
CA THR A 104 -6.19 -10.43 9.82
C THR A 104 -4.86 -9.74 10.14
N THR A 105 -4.13 -9.31 9.11
CA THR A 105 -2.84 -8.60 9.28
C THR A 105 -3.00 -7.32 10.09
N ALA A 106 -4.08 -6.56 9.88
CA ALA A 106 -4.34 -5.33 10.62
C ALA A 106 -4.81 -5.60 12.07
N LEU A 107 -5.58 -6.67 12.29
CA LEU A 107 -6.13 -7.03 13.61
C LEU A 107 -5.08 -7.65 14.55
N GLU A 108 -4.03 -8.30 14.03
CA GLU A 108 -2.95 -8.88 14.84
C GLU A 108 -2.18 -7.85 15.69
N ARG A 109 -2.43 -6.54 15.48
CA ARG A 109 -1.73 -5.43 16.12
C ARG A 109 -2.60 -4.55 17.01
N LEU A 110 -3.91 -4.76 17.01
CA LEU A 110 -4.87 -4.09 17.91
C LEU A 110 -5.03 -4.90 19.21
#